data_AF-A0A9E4J277-F1
#
_entry.id   AF-A0A9E4J277-F1
#
_cell.length_a   1.000
_cell.length_b   1.000
_cell.length_c   1.000
_cell.angle_alpha   90.00
_cell.angle_beta   90.00
_cell.angle_gamma   90.00
#
_symmetry.space_group_name_H-M   'P 1'
#
loop_
_entity.id
_entity.type
_entity.pdbx_description
1 polymer ?
#
loop_
_entity_poly.entity_id
_entity_poly.type
_entity_poly.pdbx_seq_one_letter_code
_entity_poly.pdbx_strand_id
1 'polypeptide(L)'
;MVLAVAAVFLGLGGAGAAPGLETDQFFAWGRPLKDMTGVLNARVNLELERLVAELNRDGRDRPCQKVRFRFFKRHRMLFFDGFETWSVNSPLVSRSPSGADEMREFKQHYLYGGTSSVFDTGRWMPPSPTVEVNGVRLGTDKLTHLLGTAWYYHRWYRKARSRGVPLAEAEDRAVRRGLGHEITILGRAVSGVLSLADLEANYEGMWFYEHLCAGDDPNIVYDEGVWRLRRPFDLRDYVTPEWDESYQPNIYIRRKWPKVRQRMLRYCRMLEHPQVRAMREAYAERDRVTETEKLIEEMVVAGKLPDPSQFTIESVCREAAD
;
A
#
# COMPACT_ATOMS: atom_id res chain seq x y z
N MET A 1 2.29 -29.93 44.72
CA MET A 1 1.50 -30.84 43.88
C MET A 1 0.54 -29.99 43.06
N VAL A 2 0.78 -29.97 41.75
CA VAL A 2 0.00 -29.46 40.60
C VAL A 2 -1.30 -28.68 40.89
N LEU A 3 -1.33 -27.41 40.49
CA LEU A 3 -2.57 -26.71 40.12
C LEU A 3 -2.53 -26.47 38.62
N ALA A 4 -3.29 -27.29 37.90
CA ALA A 4 -3.51 -27.19 36.47
C ALA A 4 -4.48 -26.04 36.19
N VAL A 5 -4.05 -25.05 35.41
CA VAL A 5 -4.97 -24.08 34.78
C VAL A 5 -5.23 -24.60 33.37
N ALA A 6 -6.45 -25.09 33.17
CA ALA A 6 -6.94 -25.54 31.88
C ALA A 6 -7.11 -24.35 30.93
N ALA A 7 -6.37 -24.36 29.82
CA ALA A 7 -6.64 -23.51 28.68
C ALA A 7 -7.82 -24.11 27.90
N VAL A 8 -8.99 -23.49 28.02
CA VAL A 8 -10.15 -23.80 27.17
C VAL A 8 -10.00 -23.03 25.87
N PHE A 9 -9.57 -23.72 24.81
CA PHE A 9 -9.73 -23.28 23.44
C PHE A 9 -11.01 -23.89 22.86
N LEU A 10 -12.09 -23.11 22.88
CA LEU A 10 -13.24 -23.22 21.99
C LEU A 10 -13.10 -22.02 21.03
N GLY A 11 -13.06 -22.11 19.70
CA GLY A 11 -13.55 -23.08 18.74
C GLY A 11 -14.18 -22.26 17.60
N LEU A 12 -13.78 -22.54 16.35
CA LEU A 12 -14.34 -22.04 15.07
C LEU A 12 -14.06 -20.56 14.71
N GLY A 13 -12.83 -20.29 14.28
CA GLY A 13 -12.55 -19.22 13.32
C GLY A 13 -11.95 -19.85 12.08
N GLY A 14 -12.51 -19.60 10.89
CA GLY A 14 -11.85 -19.96 9.64
C GLY A 14 -10.40 -19.47 9.67
N ALA A 15 -9.48 -20.25 9.10
CA ALA A 15 -8.08 -19.87 8.99
C ALA A 15 -7.95 -18.59 8.13
N GLY A 16 -8.18 -17.45 8.76
CA GLY A 16 -7.98 -16.15 8.15
C GLY A 16 -6.49 -15.98 7.90
N ALA A 17 -6.12 -15.71 6.65
CA ALA A 17 -4.75 -15.33 6.37
C ALA A 17 -4.49 -13.98 7.04
N ALA A 18 -3.35 -13.88 7.75
CA ALA A 18 -2.88 -12.62 8.31
C ALA A 18 -2.49 -11.65 7.17
N PRO A 19 -2.39 -10.33 7.42
CA PRO A 19 -1.77 -9.33 6.55
C PRO A 19 -0.27 -9.54 6.27
N GLY A 20 0.23 -8.93 5.18
CA GLY A 20 1.60 -9.09 4.69
C GLY A 20 2.47 -7.85 4.76
N LEU A 21 3.78 -8.08 4.64
CA LEU A 21 4.83 -7.05 4.63
C LEU A 21 5.33 -6.73 3.21
N GLU A 22 5.06 -7.60 2.25
CA GLU A 22 5.57 -7.53 0.88
C GLU A 22 4.52 -8.14 -0.06
N THR A 23 4.43 -7.64 -1.30
CA THR A 23 3.49 -8.12 -2.32
C THR A 23 4.24 -8.57 -3.59
N ASP A 24 3.60 -9.39 -4.43
CA ASP A 24 4.23 -9.97 -5.63
C ASP A 24 3.26 -9.95 -6.81
N GLN A 25 3.22 -8.81 -7.51
CA GLN A 25 2.36 -8.58 -8.67
C GLN A 25 2.82 -9.40 -9.89
N PHE A 26 4.08 -9.84 -9.96
CA PHE A 26 4.54 -10.72 -11.04
C PHE A 26 3.76 -12.03 -11.05
N PHE A 27 3.45 -12.58 -9.87
CA PHE A 27 2.62 -13.78 -9.78
C PHE A 27 1.22 -13.60 -10.38
N ALA A 28 0.67 -12.39 -10.35
CA ALA A 28 -0.63 -12.08 -10.93
C ALA A 28 -0.59 -11.94 -12.47
N TRP A 29 0.58 -11.76 -13.10
CA TRP A 29 0.69 -11.63 -14.55
C TRP A 29 0.10 -12.84 -15.28
N GLY A 30 -0.69 -12.59 -16.33
CA GLY A 30 -1.40 -13.64 -17.07
C GLY A 30 -2.64 -14.18 -16.37
N ARG A 31 -2.88 -13.82 -15.10
CA ARG A 31 -4.06 -14.26 -14.33
C ARG A 31 -5.21 -13.26 -14.48
N PRO A 32 -6.46 -13.73 -14.58
CA PRO A 32 -7.62 -12.85 -14.56
C PRO A 32 -7.82 -12.29 -13.15
N LEU A 33 -7.94 -10.98 -13.03
CA LEU A 33 -8.40 -10.28 -11.84
C LEU A 33 -9.58 -9.40 -12.25
N LYS A 34 -10.63 -9.36 -11.43
CA LYS A 34 -11.71 -8.39 -11.61
C LYS A 34 -11.27 -7.06 -11.02
N ASP A 35 -11.67 -5.96 -11.65
CA ASP A 35 -11.50 -4.63 -11.07
C ASP A 35 -12.36 -4.48 -9.81
N MET A 36 -11.71 -4.23 -8.68
CA MET A 36 -12.30 -4.15 -7.34
C MET A 36 -12.57 -2.71 -6.88
N THR A 37 -12.44 -1.71 -7.75
CA THR A 37 -12.64 -0.29 -7.41
C THR A 37 -13.96 -0.07 -6.70
N GLY A 38 -15.07 -0.58 -7.27
CA GLY A 38 -16.40 -0.42 -6.68
C GLY A 38 -16.53 -1.07 -5.30
N VAL A 39 -15.99 -2.28 -5.12
CA VAL A 39 -16.06 -3.04 -3.86
C VAL A 39 -15.25 -2.36 -2.76
N LEU A 40 -14.03 -1.92 -3.09
CA LEU A 40 -13.13 -1.27 -2.14
C LEU A 40 -13.61 0.15 -1.81
N ASN A 41 -14.10 0.92 -2.79
CA ASN A 41 -14.76 2.20 -2.56
C ASN A 41 -15.96 2.05 -1.61
N ALA A 42 -16.82 1.06 -1.82
CA ALA A 42 -17.96 0.80 -0.94
C ALA A 42 -17.51 0.50 0.50
N ARG A 43 -16.41 -0.24 0.68
CA ARG A 43 -15.86 -0.52 2.02
C ARG A 43 -15.38 0.73 2.74
N VAL A 44 -14.64 1.61 2.06
CA VAL A 44 -14.15 2.87 2.64
C VAL A 44 -15.29 3.84 2.91
N ASN A 45 -16.23 3.98 1.96
CA ASN A 45 -17.40 4.85 2.13
C ASN A 45 -18.28 4.40 3.31
N LEU A 46 -18.46 3.10 3.52
CA LEU A 46 -19.14 2.59 4.72
C LEU A 46 -18.43 3.00 6.02
N GLU A 47 -17.09 3.06 6.05
CA GLU A 47 -16.35 3.56 7.22
C GLU A 47 -16.50 5.07 7.39
N LEU A 48 -16.58 5.84 6.31
CA LEU A 48 -16.86 7.28 6.35
C LEU A 48 -18.27 7.57 6.85
N GLU A 49 -19.27 6.83 6.39
CA GLU A 49 -20.66 6.93 6.88
C GLU A 49 -20.73 6.61 8.38
N ARG A 50 -20.06 5.55 8.83
CA ARG A 50 -19.96 5.19 10.26
C ARG A 50 -19.28 6.28 11.07
N LEU A 51 -18.21 6.89 10.53
CA LEU A 51 -17.54 8.02 11.16
C LEU A 51 -18.48 9.22 11.29
N VAL A 52 -19.20 9.60 10.24
CA VAL A 52 -20.17 10.70 10.27
C VAL A 52 -21.28 10.44 11.31
N ALA A 53 -21.83 9.23 11.35
CA ALA A 53 -22.84 8.84 12.33
C ALA A 53 -22.29 8.90 13.78
N GLU A 54 -21.04 8.53 14.01
CA GLU A 54 -20.36 8.67 15.30
C GLU A 54 -20.18 10.14 15.70
N LEU A 55 -19.73 10.99 14.77
CA LEU A 55 -19.53 12.41 15.00
C LEU A 55 -20.84 13.12 15.38
N ASN A 56 -21.95 12.76 14.71
CA ASN A 56 -23.27 13.31 15.00
C ASN A 56 -23.84 12.84 16.35
N ARG A 57 -23.56 11.59 16.77
CA ARG A 57 -23.93 11.12 18.12
C ARG A 57 -23.17 11.84 19.24
N ASP A 58 -21.90 12.19 18.99
CA ASP A 58 -21.10 12.97 19.93
C ASP A 58 -21.62 14.42 20.09
N GLY A 59 -22.45 14.91 19.16
CA GLY A 59 -23.19 16.18 19.25
C GLY A 59 -22.33 17.44 19.29
N ARG A 60 -21.07 17.39 18.81
CA ARG A 60 -20.14 18.51 18.88
C ARG A 60 -19.55 18.83 17.52
N ASP A 61 -19.48 20.11 17.21
CA ASP A 61 -18.54 20.60 16.21
C ASP A 61 -17.11 20.23 16.64
N ARG A 62 -16.34 19.72 15.69
CA ARG A 62 -14.98 19.24 15.89
C ARG A 62 -14.10 19.82 14.81
N PRO A 63 -12.93 20.38 15.17
CA PRO A 63 -11.94 20.76 14.17
C PRO A 63 -11.63 19.56 13.26
N CYS A 64 -11.50 19.81 11.96
CA CYS A 64 -11.20 18.80 10.94
C CYS A 64 -10.02 17.87 11.33
N GLN A 65 -9.01 18.40 12.04
CA GLN A 65 -7.91 17.57 12.58
C GLN A 65 -8.39 16.43 13.49
N LYS A 66 -9.43 16.64 14.31
CA LYS A 66 -10.01 15.58 15.17
C LYS A 66 -10.80 14.57 14.36
N VAL A 67 -11.46 14.99 13.27
CA VAL A 67 -12.15 14.08 12.33
C VAL A 67 -11.14 13.15 11.67
N ARG A 68 -10.07 13.71 11.09
CA ARG A 68 -8.96 12.95 10.50
C ARG A 68 -8.33 11.98 11.49
N PHE A 69 -8.06 12.41 12.72
CA PHE A 69 -7.51 11.53 13.75
C PHE A 69 -8.47 10.40 14.15
N ARG A 70 -9.80 10.64 14.17
CA ARG A 70 -10.80 9.60 14.42
C ARG A 70 -10.82 8.58 13.28
N PHE A 71 -10.75 9.03 12.02
CA PHE A 71 -10.61 8.16 10.86
C PHE A 71 -9.33 7.30 10.97
N PHE A 72 -8.17 7.93 11.15
CA PHE A 72 -6.89 7.25 11.34
C PHE A 72 -6.92 6.18 12.42
N LYS A 73 -7.56 6.44 13.58
CA LYS A 73 -7.64 5.45 14.65
C LYS A 73 -8.36 4.15 14.25
N ARG A 74 -9.24 4.18 13.24
CA ARG A 74 -9.92 2.99 12.70
C ARG A 74 -9.02 2.18 11.76
N HIS A 75 -8.00 2.84 11.20
CA HIS A 75 -7.04 2.30 10.23
C HIS A 75 -5.61 2.24 10.77
N ARG A 76 -5.44 2.38 12.10
CA ARG A 76 -4.11 2.37 12.72
C ARG A 76 -3.56 0.94 12.68
N MET A 77 -2.46 0.77 11.97
CA MET A 77 -1.66 -0.46 11.96
C MET A 77 -1.05 -0.69 13.35
N LEU A 78 -1.75 -1.42 14.24
CA LEU A 78 -1.17 -1.88 15.50
C LEU A 78 -0.51 -3.25 15.37
N PHE A 79 -1.04 -4.09 14.48
CA PHE A 79 -0.47 -5.36 14.04
C PHE A 79 -1.07 -5.75 12.68
N PHE A 80 -2.35 -5.45 12.50
CA PHE A 80 -3.15 -5.68 11.29
C PHE A 80 -4.14 -4.53 11.13
N ASP A 81 -4.28 -3.97 9.93
CA ASP A 81 -5.41 -3.09 9.64
C ASP A 81 -6.68 -3.94 9.42
N GLY A 82 -7.81 -3.47 9.95
CA GLY A 82 -9.10 -4.10 9.77
C GLY A 82 -9.54 -4.09 8.30
N PHE A 83 -9.09 -3.10 7.53
CA PHE A 83 -9.33 -3.06 6.09
C PHE A 83 -8.57 -4.18 5.36
N GLU A 84 -7.28 -4.31 5.61
CA GLU A 84 -6.46 -5.35 4.98
C GLU A 84 -6.90 -6.76 5.36
N THR A 85 -7.16 -6.97 6.65
CA THR A 85 -7.68 -8.25 7.14
C THR A 85 -9.01 -8.58 6.45
N TRP A 86 -9.87 -7.58 6.24
CA TRP A 86 -11.11 -7.78 5.49
C TRP A 86 -10.85 -8.06 4.01
N SER A 87 -9.98 -7.32 3.32
CA SER A 87 -9.71 -7.53 1.89
C SER A 87 -9.08 -8.91 1.62
N VAL A 88 -8.24 -9.38 2.54
CA VAL A 88 -7.62 -10.71 2.48
C VAL A 88 -8.61 -11.84 2.77
N ASN A 89 -9.70 -11.61 3.52
CA ASN A 89 -10.61 -12.70 3.92
C ASN A 89 -12.00 -12.61 3.25
N SER A 90 -12.32 -11.51 2.59
CA SER A 90 -13.63 -11.28 1.99
C SER A 90 -13.76 -12.03 0.66
N PRO A 91 -14.85 -12.81 0.47
CA PRO A 91 -15.14 -13.42 -0.83
C PRO A 91 -15.58 -12.39 -1.88
N LEU A 92 -15.83 -11.14 -1.47
CA LEU A 92 -16.19 -10.04 -2.38
C LEU A 92 -14.96 -9.47 -3.11
N VAL A 93 -13.76 -9.77 -2.64
CA VAL A 93 -12.52 -9.22 -3.18
C VAL A 93 -11.84 -10.26 -4.07
N SER A 94 -11.87 -10.02 -5.37
CA SER A 94 -11.05 -10.72 -6.36
C SER A 94 -9.58 -10.39 -6.13
N ARG A 95 -8.76 -11.40 -5.91
CA ARG A 95 -7.35 -11.24 -5.53
C ARG A 95 -6.50 -12.40 -6.01
N SER A 96 -5.20 -12.20 -6.16
CA SER A 96 -4.22 -13.24 -6.45
C SER A 96 -3.14 -13.23 -5.36
N PRO A 97 -2.83 -14.36 -4.71
CA PRO A 97 -3.45 -15.66 -4.88
C PRO A 97 -4.89 -15.73 -4.31
N SER A 98 -5.76 -16.50 -4.97
CA SER A 98 -7.12 -16.86 -4.54
C SER A 98 -7.21 -18.32 -4.09
N GLY A 99 -7.71 -18.53 -2.86
CA GLY A 99 -7.93 -19.88 -2.34
C GLY A 99 -6.64 -20.67 -2.05
N ALA A 100 -6.82 -21.93 -1.65
CA ALA A 100 -5.72 -22.75 -1.14
C ALA A 100 -4.76 -23.25 -2.22
N ASP A 101 -5.25 -23.48 -3.44
CA ASP A 101 -4.47 -24.08 -4.52
C ASP A 101 -3.50 -23.05 -5.12
N GLU A 102 -4.01 -21.88 -5.47
CA GLU A 102 -3.20 -20.76 -5.93
C GLU A 102 -2.22 -20.30 -4.85
N MET A 103 -2.60 -20.33 -3.57
CA MET A 103 -1.69 -20.04 -2.46
C MET A 103 -0.53 -21.05 -2.36
N ARG A 104 -0.75 -22.34 -2.70
CA ARG A 104 0.34 -23.33 -2.73
C ARG A 104 1.29 -23.05 -3.89
N GLU A 105 0.75 -22.72 -5.07
CA GLU A 105 1.54 -22.33 -6.24
C GLU A 105 2.34 -21.05 -5.95
N PHE A 106 1.68 -20.05 -5.38
CA PHE A 106 2.27 -18.78 -4.97
C PHE A 106 3.48 -19.01 -4.05
N LYS A 107 3.37 -19.84 -3.01
CA LYS A 107 4.50 -20.12 -2.11
C LYS A 107 5.74 -20.70 -2.80
N GLN A 108 5.56 -21.40 -3.93
CA GLN A 108 6.65 -21.96 -4.72
C GLN A 108 7.30 -20.94 -5.67
N HIS A 109 6.52 -19.94 -6.09
CA HIS A 109 6.91 -18.95 -7.10
C HIS A 109 7.19 -17.57 -6.51
N TYR A 110 6.84 -17.35 -5.25
CA TYR A 110 6.90 -16.08 -4.55
C TYR A 110 8.27 -15.43 -4.70
N LEU A 111 8.27 -14.20 -5.18
CA LEU A 111 9.46 -13.41 -5.50
C LEU A 111 10.43 -13.30 -4.32
N TYR A 112 9.90 -13.22 -3.09
CA TYR A 112 10.69 -13.12 -1.88
C TYR A 112 10.93 -14.47 -1.18
N GLY A 113 10.49 -15.59 -1.76
CA GLY A 113 10.70 -16.92 -1.20
C GLY A 113 12.17 -17.19 -0.88
N GLY A 114 12.52 -17.76 0.26
CA GLY A 114 13.91 -18.06 0.63
C GLY A 114 14.87 -16.85 0.71
N THR A 115 14.36 -15.61 0.69
CA THR A 115 15.18 -14.39 0.85
C THR A 115 15.37 -13.99 2.32
N SER A 116 14.46 -14.42 3.19
CA SER A 116 14.42 -14.12 4.62
C SER A 116 15.50 -14.82 5.44
N SER A 117 16.15 -14.06 6.33
CA SER A 117 17.02 -14.57 7.41
C SER A 117 16.18 -15.34 8.44
N VAL A 118 16.78 -16.24 9.23
CA VAL A 118 16.10 -16.89 10.38
C VAL A 118 15.60 -15.90 11.45
N PHE A 119 16.11 -14.66 11.42
CA PHE A 119 15.68 -13.54 12.26
C PHE A 119 14.75 -12.54 11.55
N ASP A 120 14.33 -12.84 10.31
CA ASP A 120 13.38 -12.01 9.58
C ASP A 120 11.97 -12.28 10.12
N THR A 121 11.48 -11.36 10.96
CA THR A 121 10.13 -11.39 11.52
C THR A 121 9.04 -11.38 10.46
N GLY A 122 9.37 -11.02 9.20
CA GLY A 122 8.45 -11.06 8.07
C GLY A 122 8.06 -12.46 7.61
N ARG A 123 8.70 -13.52 8.12
CA ARG A 123 8.29 -14.92 7.85
C ARG A 123 6.94 -15.30 8.46
N TRP A 124 6.49 -14.58 9.49
CA TRP A 124 5.22 -14.86 10.18
C TRP A 124 4.01 -14.15 9.56
N MET A 125 4.24 -13.16 8.70
CA MET A 125 3.19 -12.42 8.00
C MET A 125 3.09 -12.92 6.56
N PRO A 126 1.98 -13.53 6.15
CA PRO A 126 1.82 -14.02 4.79
C PRO A 126 1.71 -12.80 3.84
N PRO A 127 2.18 -12.91 2.60
CA PRO A 127 2.24 -11.76 1.69
C PRO A 127 0.88 -11.18 1.38
N SER A 128 0.87 -9.88 1.09
CA SER A 128 -0.35 -9.16 0.77
C SER A 128 -0.75 -9.49 -0.67
N PRO A 129 -1.96 -10.03 -0.87
CA PRO A 129 -2.40 -10.46 -2.19
C PRO A 129 -2.57 -9.26 -3.12
N THR A 130 -2.37 -9.51 -4.41
CA THR A 130 -2.61 -8.54 -5.47
C THR A 130 -4.09 -8.43 -5.78
N VAL A 131 -4.58 -7.21 -5.88
CA VAL A 131 -5.92 -6.85 -6.37
C VAL A 131 -5.78 -5.94 -7.58
N GLU A 132 -6.84 -5.82 -8.38
CA GLU A 132 -6.89 -4.85 -9.47
C GLU A 132 -7.84 -3.70 -9.09
N VAL A 133 -7.38 -2.46 -9.22
CA VAL A 133 -8.12 -1.24 -8.86
C VAL A 133 -7.84 -0.18 -9.91
N ASN A 134 -8.89 0.30 -10.57
CA ASN A 134 -8.79 1.27 -11.65
C ASN A 134 -7.80 0.79 -12.72
N GLY A 135 -7.87 -0.49 -13.08
CA GLY A 135 -6.91 -1.18 -13.96
C GLY A 135 -5.48 -1.34 -13.41
N VAL A 136 -5.16 -0.84 -12.20
CA VAL A 136 -3.83 -0.97 -11.58
C VAL A 136 -3.77 -2.19 -10.68
N ARG A 137 -2.71 -3.00 -10.80
CA ARG A 137 -2.48 -4.17 -9.96
C ARG A 137 -1.60 -3.79 -8.79
N LEU A 138 -2.14 -3.90 -7.59
CA LEU A 138 -1.48 -3.46 -6.37
C LEU A 138 -1.67 -4.48 -5.25
N GLY A 139 -0.71 -4.56 -4.34
CA GLY A 139 -0.86 -5.32 -3.10
C GLY A 139 -1.87 -4.65 -2.17
N THR A 140 -2.68 -5.43 -1.46
CA THR A 140 -3.67 -4.86 -0.52
C THR A 140 -3.04 -4.05 0.61
N ASP A 141 -1.76 -4.27 0.91
CA ASP A 141 -0.95 -3.48 1.84
C ASP A 141 -0.87 -2.00 1.41
N LYS A 142 -0.88 -1.68 0.12
CA LYS A 142 -0.88 -0.30 -0.38
C LYS A 142 -2.13 0.48 0.07
N LEU A 143 -3.25 -0.22 0.23
CA LEU A 143 -4.47 0.37 0.79
C LEU A 143 -4.31 0.65 2.29
N THR A 144 -3.59 -0.20 3.02
CA THR A 144 -3.21 0.07 4.42
C THR A 144 -2.28 1.28 4.52
N HIS A 145 -1.35 1.44 3.59
CA HIS A 145 -0.50 2.63 3.50
C HIS A 145 -1.31 3.89 3.27
N LEU A 146 -2.21 3.91 2.28
CA LEU A 146 -3.10 5.05 1.99
C LEU A 146 -4.01 5.39 3.18
N LEU A 147 -4.63 4.42 3.81
CA LEU A 147 -5.64 4.66 4.87
C LEU A 147 -5.01 4.91 6.24
N GLY A 148 -3.90 4.26 6.55
CA GLY A 148 -3.26 4.26 7.86
C GLY A 148 -1.99 5.11 7.91
N THR A 149 -0.94 4.66 7.21
CA THR A 149 0.41 5.24 7.30
C THR A 149 0.47 6.68 6.76
N ALA A 150 -0.33 7.00 5.74
CA ALA A 150 -0.43 8.33 5.16
C ALA A 150 -0.84 9.43 6.16
N TRP A 151 -1.48 9.08 7.29
CA TRP A 151 -1.75 10.02 8.38
C TRP A 151 -0.49 10.71 8.90
N TYR A 152 0.64 10.00 8.93
CA TYR A 152 1.91 10.57 9.38
C TYR A 152 2.43 11.63 8.40
N TYR A 153 2.33 11.37 7.09
CA TYR A 153 2.68 12.31 6.03
C TYR A 153 1.82 13.57 6.16
N HIS A 154 0.50 13.38 6.29
CA HIS A 154 -0.45 14.47 6.50
C HIS A 154 -0.14 15.31 7.74
N ARG A 155 0.19 14.65 8.87
CA ARG A 155 0.56 15.34 10.10
C ARG A 155 1.84 16.16 9.93
N TRP A 156 2.83 15.66 9.20
CA TRP A 156 4.07 16.38 8.94
C TRP A 156 3.85 17.56 8.00
N TYR A 157 3.11 17.34 6.91
CA TYR A 157 2.68 18.38 5.98
C TYR A 157 1.96 19.52 6.72
N ARG A 158 0.90 19.22 7.48
CA ARG A 158 0.13 20.23 8.23
C ARG A 158 0.97 20.96 9.28
N LYS A 159 1.91 20.28 9.93
CA LYS A 159 2.83 20.92 10.89
C LYS A 159 3.81 21.87 10.20
N ALA A 160 4.24 21.57 8.97
CA ALA A 160 5.05 22.48 8.17
C ALA A 160 4.22 23.70 7.73
N ARG A 161 3.01 23.47 7.18
CA ARG A 161 2.08 24.53 6.78
C ARG A 161 1.71 25.46 7.94
N SER A 162 1.49 24.93 9.14
CA SER A 162 1.19 25.75 10.33
C SER A 162 2.36 26.63 10.79
N ARG A 163 3.56 26.44 10.24
CA ARG A 163 4.75 27.26 10.50
C ARG A 163 5.03 28.25 9.36
N GLY A 164 4.09 28.42 8.43
CA GLY A 164 4.23 29.33 7.30
C GLY A 164 5.09 28.79 6.14
N VAL A 165 5.47 27.50 6.17
CA VAL A 165 6.23 26.87 5.08
C VAL A 165 5.34 26.82 3.83
N PRO A 166 5.82 27.25 2.64
CA PRO A 166 5.11 27.14 1.36
C PRO A 166 4.61 25.72 1.05
N LEU A 167 3.61 25.61 0.17
CA LEU A 167 2.92 24.35 -0.12
C LEU A 167 3.88 23.28 -0.66
N ALA A 168 4.61 23.58 -1.75
CA ALA A 168 5.57 22.67 -2.35
C ALA A 168 6.68 22.23 -1.37
N GLU A 169 7.19 23.16 -0.56
CA GLU A 169 8.22 22.85 0.43
C GLU A 169 7.66 21.99 1.59
N ALA A 170 6.39 22.17 1.95
CA ALA A 170 5.75 21.35 2.99
C ALA A 170 5.52 19.90 2.51
N GLU A 171 5.20 19.72 1.22
CA GLU A 171 5.08 18.42 0.57
C GLU A 171 6.42 17.70 0.52
N ASP A 172 7.45 18.34 -0.03
CA ASP A 172 8.82 17.80 -0.07
C ASP A 172 9.29 17.35 1.32
N ARG A 173 9.10 18.18 2.35
CA ARG A 173 9.45 17.84 3.73
C ARG A 173 8.68 16.62 4.26
N ALA A 174 7.42 16.45 3.88
CA ALA A 174 6.62 15.29 4.28
C ALA A 174 7.12 14.01 3.60
N VAL A 175 7.36 14.06 2.29
CA VAL A 175 7.87 12.93 1.48
C VAL A 175 9.28 12.52 1.93
N ARG A 176 10.20 13.48 2.13
CA ARG A 176 11.56 13.20 2.66
C ARG A 176 11.53 12.51 4.02
N ARG A 177 10.63 12.96 4.90
CA ARG A 177 10.46 12.34 6.21
C ARG A 177 9.84 10.95 6.10
N GLY A 178 8.94 10.76 5.14
CA GLY A 178 8.39 9.48 4.71
C GLY A 178 9.47 8.48 4.30
N LEU A 179 10.34 8.88 3.36
CA LEU A 179 11.49 8.07 2.94
C LEU A 179 12.40 7.70 4.11
N GLY A 180 12.69 8.65 5.01
CA GLY A 180 13.46 8.37 6.22
C GLY A 180 12.79 7.34 7.13
N HIS A 181 11.46 7.39 7.25
CA HIS A 181 10.68 6.41 8.02
C HIS A 181 10.71 5.02 7.38
N GLU A 182 10.58 4.94 6.06
CA GLU A 182 10.60 3.70 5.29
C GLU A 182 11.98 3.02 5.32
N ILE A 183 13.06 3.80 5.22
CA ILE A 183 14.43 3.29 5.33
C ILE A 183 14.72 2.74 6.74
N THR A 184 14.18 3.38 7.79
CA THR A 184 14.57 3.11 9.19
C THR A 184 13.68 2.11 9.91
N ILE A 185 12.35 2.14 9.72
CA ILE A 185 11.39 1.44 10.59
C ILE A 185 10.59 0.35 9.87
N LEU A 186 10.43 0.40 8.54
CA LEU A 186 9.44 -0.45 7.84
C LEU A 186 10.03 -1.43 6.81
N GLY A 187 10.79 -0.99 5.81
CA GLY A 187 11.25 -1.89 4.74
C GLY A 187 12.76 -2.18 4.74
N ARG A 188 13.60 -1.17 4.50
CA ARG A 188 15.00 -1.44 4.10
C ARG A 188 15.88 -2.01 5.21
N ALA A 189 15.76 -1.51 6.44
CA ALA A 189 16.56 -1.98 7.56
C ALA A 189 16.13 -3.36 8.06
N VAL A 190 14.84 -3.68 7.95
CA VAL A 190 14.23 -4.91 8.50
C VAL A 190 14.06 -5.99 7.41
N SER A 191 13.33 -5.70 6.33
CA SER A 191 13.07 -6.64 5.24
C SER A 191 14.15 -6.64 4.16
N GLY A 192 14.91 -5.54 4.04
CA GLY A 192 15.90 -5.37 2.97
C GLY A 192 15.33 -4.92 1.63
N VAL A 193 14.08 -4.47 1.61
CA VAL A 193 13.36 -3.95 0.45
C VAL A 193 12.91 -2.53 0.79
N LEU A 194 13.11 -1.60 -0.12
CA LEU A 194 12.51 -0.28 -0.06
C LEU A 194 11.44 -0.25 -1.14
N SER A 195 10.16 -0.31 -0.73
CA SER A 195 9.03 -0.22 -1.67
C SER A 195 8.78 1.22 -2.05
N LEU A 196 8.91 1.52 -3.33
CA LEU A 196 8.58 2.84 -3.87
C LEU A 196 7.06 3.02 -3.94
N ALA A 197 6.34 1.95 -4.26
CA ALA A 197 4.88 1.91 -4.25
C ALA A 197 4.28 2.21 -2.85
N ASP A 198 4.94 1.81 -1.76
CA ASP A 198 4.52 2.20 -0.40
C ASP A 198 4.64 3.71 -0.16
N LEU A 199 5.73 4.33 -0.64
CA LEU A 199 5.93 5.78 -0.56
C LEU A 199 4.85 6.52 -1.35
N GLU A 200 4.50 6.02 -2.53
CA GLU A 200 3.43 6.58 -3.37
C GLU A 200 2.05 6.45 -2.72
N ALA A 201 1.73 5.27 -2.18
CA ALA A 201 0.48 5.07 -1.47
C ALA A 201 0.36 5.98 -0.24
N ASN A 202 1.46 6.20 0.48
CA ASN A 202 1.50 7.15 1.58
C ASN A 202 1.32 8.61 1.11
N TYR A 203 1.96 8.98 0.00
CA TYR A 203 1.88 10.32 -0.58
C TYR A 203 0.46 10.64 -1.08
N GLU A 204 -0.15 9.75 -1.85
CA GLU A 204 -1.53 9.93 -2.32
C GLU A 204 -2.53 9.89 -1.15
N GLY A 205 -2.29 9.05 -0.15
CA GLY A 205 -3.09 9.04 1.07
C GLY A 205 -2.99 10.34 1.88
N MET A 206 -1.85 11.05 1.83
CA MET A 206 -1.71 12.36 2.48
C MET A 206 -2.75 13.34 1.95
N TRP A 207 -2.95 13.33 0.63
CA TRP A 207 -3.95 14.14 -0.05
C TRP A 207 -5.37 13.70 0.28
N PHE A 208 -5.62 12.39 0.37
CA PHE A 208 -6.91 11.91 0.90
C PHE A 208 -7.21 12.47 2.30
N TYR A 209 -6.25 12.43 3.21
CA TYR A 209 -6.43 13.02 4.54
C TYR A 209 -6.68 14.53 4.47
N GLU A 210 -6.08 15.24 3.53
CA GLU A 210 -6.36 16.67 3.32
C GLU A 210 -7.78 16.88 2.80
N HIS A 211 -8.20 16.16 1.76
CA HIS A 211 -9.53 16.20 1.18
C HIS A 211 -10.64 15.69 2.11
N LEU A 212 -10.31 14.95 3.17
CA LEU A 212 -11.33 14.40 4.07
C LEU A 212 -12.27 15.46 4.64
N CYS A 213 -11.77 16.66 4.94
CA CYS A 213 -12.56 17.75 5.50
C CYS A 213 -11.96 19.16 5.24
N ALA A 214 -11.09 19.29 4.24
CA ALA A 214 -10.57 20.58 3.78
C ALA A 214 -10.44 20.60 2.25
N GLY A 215 -10.15 21.78 1.69
CA GLY A 215 -10.15 22.01 0.25
C GLY A 215 -11.52 22.46 -0.26
N ASP A 216 -11.63 22.64 -1.58
CA ASP A 216 -12.85 23.18 -2.21
C ASP A 216 -13.97 22.13 -2.29
N ASP A 217 -13.60 20.84 -2.39
CA ASP A 217 -14.53 19.72 -2.50
C ASP A 217 -14.22 18.56 -1.51
N PRO A 218 -14.40 18.82 -0.20
CA PRO A 218 -14.09 17.85 0.84
C PRO A 218 -15.08 16.69 0.89
N ASN A 219 -14.62 15.52 1.36
CA ASN A 219 -15.48 14.36 1.56
C ASN A 219 -16.53 14.60 2.66
N ILE A 220 -16.13 15.20 3.77
CA ILE A 220 -16.98 15.42 4.95
C ILE A 220 -17.04 16.92 5.27
N VAL A 221 -18.24 17.43 5.50
CA VAL A 221 -18.50 18.83 5.91
C VAL A 221 -19.31 18.88 7.19
N TYR A 222 -19.12 19.95 7.97
CA TYR A 222 -20.00 20.31 9.07
C TYR A 222 -20.89 21.46 8.61
N ASP A 223 -22.18 21.20 8.49
CA ASP A 223 -23.17 22.14 7.94
C ASP A 223 -24.50 21.99 8.70
N GLU A 224 -25.19 23.11 8.95
CA GLU A 224 -26.46 23.15 9.69
C GLU A 224 -26.43 22.38 11.04
N GLY A 225 -25.29 22.44 11.74
CA GLY A 225 -25.11 21.79 13.03
C GLY A 225 -24.85 20.28 12.99
N VAL A 226 -24.73 19.69 11.79
CA VAL A 226 -24.51 18.26 11.59
C VAL A 226 -23.34 17.97 10.64
N TRP A 227 -22.64 16.86 10.89
CA TRP A 227 -21.67 16.31 9.95
C TRP A 227 -22.39 15.58 8.82
N ARG A 228 -21.96 15.80 7.58
CA ARG A 228 -22.50 15.17 6.36
C ARG A 228 -21.36 14.65 5.49
N LEU A 229 -21.57 13.50 4.88
CA LEU A 229 -20.75 13.03 3.76
C LEU A 229 -21.20 13.81 2.52
N ARG A 230 -20.38 14.76 2.06
CA ARG A 230 -20.66 15.60 0.88
C ARG A 230 -20.25 14.89 -0.41
N ARG A 231 -19.08 14.26 -0.41
CA ARG A 231 -18.51 13.57 -1.56
C ARG A 231 -18.05 12.17 -1.17
N PRO A 232 -18.45 11.11 -1.91
CA PRO A 232 -17.93 9.78 -1.64
C PRO A 232 -16.43 9.72 -1.91
N PHE A 233 -15.74 8.88 -1.16
CA PHE A 233 -14.37 8.49 -1.45
C PHE A 233 -14.32 7.65 -2.73
N ASP A 234 -13.30 7.90 -3.54
CA ASP A 234 -13.03 7.15 -4.75
C ASP A 234 -11.53 6.86 -4.91
N LEU A 235 -11.16 5.59 -4.97
CA LEU A 235 -9.78 5.15 -5.20
C LEU A 235 -9.21 5.66 -6.52
N ARG A 236 -10.04 5.96 -7.51
CA ARG A 236 -9.59 6.49 -8.79
C ARG A 236 -8.90 7.84 -8.67
N ASP A 237 -9.18 8.59 -7.60
CA ASP A 237 -8.53 9.87 -7.32
C ASP A 237 -7.08 9.72 -6.83
N TYR A 238 -6.68 8.53 -6.36
CA TYR A 238 -5.44 8.30 -5.62
C TYR A 238 -4.57 7.16 -6.18
N VAL A 239 -5.16 6.18 -6.87
CA VAL A 239 -4.42 5.03 -7.39
C VAL A 239 -3.72 5.40 -8.70
N THR A 240 -2.40 5.36 -8.67
CA THR A 240 -1.51 5.58 -9.81
C THR A 240 -0.84 4.27 -10.26
N PRO A 241 -0.32 4.19 -11.49
CA PRO A 241 0.48 3.04 -11.94
C PRO A 241 1.65 2.70 -10.99
N GLU A 242 2.19 3.70 -10.30
CA GLU A 242 3.31 3.56 -9.35
C GLU A 242 3.04 2.66 -8.15
N TRP A 243 1.79 2.22 -7.96
CA TRP A 243 1.42 1.27 -6.91
C TRP A 243 1.68 -0.19 -7.31
N ASP A 244 1.94 -0.48 -8.59
CA ASP A 244 2.33 -1.80 -9.07
C ASP A 244 3.85 -1.97 -8.98
N GLU A 245 4.32 -2.82 -8.06
CA GLU A 245 5.77 -3.07 -7.87
C GLU A 245 6.42 -3.85 -9.02
N SER A 246 5.63 -4.39 -9.95
CA SER A 246 6.13 -4.95 -11.22
C SER A 246 6.29 -3.89 -12.32
N TYR A 247 5.76 -2.68 -12.11
CA TYR A 247 5.94 -1.50 -12.94
C TYR A 247 6.97 -0.55 -12.34
N GLN A 248 6.77 -0.13 -11.09
CA GLN A 248 7.68 0.72 -10.30
C GLN A 248 8.52 -0.16 -9.36
N PRO A 249 9.78 -0.50 -9.72
CA PRO A 249 10.53 -1.53 -9.02
C PRO A 249 10.99 -1.09 -7.63
N ASN A 250 10.97 -2.03 -6.70
CA ASN A 250 11.55 -1.82 -5.37
C ASN A 250 13.08 -1.71 -5.43
N ILE A 251 13.66 -1.02 -4.45
CA ILE A 251 15.11 -0.98 -4.27
C ILE A 251 15.53 -2.07 -3.27
N TYR A 252 16.42 -2.96 -3.71
CA TYR A 252 16.89 -4.08 -2.91
C TYR A 252 18.27 -3.82 -2.29
N ILE A 253 18.50 -4.37 -1.10
CA ILE A 253 19.87 -4.46 -0.56
C ILE A 253 20.68 -5.53 -1.30
N ARG A 254 22.01 -5.35 -1.34
CA ARG A 254 22.96 -6.21 -2.06
C ARG A 254 22.80 -7.72 -1.78
N ARG A 255 22.45 -8.12 -0.55
CA ARG A 255 22.26 -9.53 -0.19
C ARG A 255 20.93 -10.13 -0.66
N LYS A 256 19.87 -9.31 -0.83
CA LYS A 256 18.53 -9.76 -1.21
C LYS A 256 18.41 -9.85 -2.73
N TRP A 257 19.01 -8.88 -3.43
CA TRP A 257 18.88 -8.73 -4.87
C TRP A 257 19.17 -9.99 -5.69
N PRO A 258 20.27 -10.74 -5.52
CA PRO A 258 20.56 -11.90 -6.35
C PRO A 258 19.45 -12.97 -6.33
N LYS A 259 18.80 -13.15 -5.16
CA LYS A 259 17.72 -14.13 -4.99
C LYS A 259 16.41 -13.66 -5.62
N VAL A 260 16.13 -12.35 -5.55
CA VAL A 260 14.98 -11.73 -6.19
C VAL A 260 15.16 -11.79 -7.71
N ARG A 261 16.31 -11.32 -8.23
CA ARG A 261 16.70 -11.38 -9.63
C ARG A 261 16.52 -12.77 -10.23
N GLN A 262 17.00 -13.81 -9.54
CA GLN A 262 16.85 -15.20 -10.02
C GLN A 262 15.39 -15.63 -10.19
N ARG A 263 14.47 -15.12 -9.35
CA ARG A 263 13.03 -15.41 -9.47
C ARG A 263 12.37 -14.56 -10.53
N MET A 264 12.74 -13.27 -10.62
CA MET A 264 12.26 -12.37 -11.68
C MET A 264 12.53 -12.95 -13.08
N LEU A 265 13.67 -13.60 -13.30
CA LEU A 265 13.99 -14.24 -14.58
C LEU A 265 12.93 -15.22 -15.10
N ARG A 266 12.14 -15.83 -14.20
CA ARG A 266 11.04 -16.75 -14.58
C ARG A 266 9.90 -16.03 -15.31
N TYR A 267 9.79 -14.72 -15.10
CA TYR A 267 8.75 -13.88 -15.66
C TYR A 267 9.19 -13.17 -16.95
N CYS A 268 10.42 -13.37 -17.44
CA CYS A 268 10.88 -12.70 -18.67
C CYS A 268 9.99 -12.96 -19.89
N ARG A 269 9.50 -14.19 -20.07
CA ARG A 269 8.56 -14.52 -21.16
C ARG A 269 7.20 -13.84 -21.02
N MET A 270 6.84 -13.42 -19.81
CA MET A 270 5.55 -12.76 -19.55
C MET A 270 5.55 -11.31 -20.05
N LEU A 271 6.70 -10.70 -20.32
CA LEU A 271 6.76 -9.39 -20.97
C LEU A 271 6.09 -9.40 -22.35
N GLU A 272 6.10 -10.53 -23.05
CA GLU A 272 5.43 -10.72 -24.34
C GLU A 272 3.96 -11.13 -24.22
N HIS A 273 3.48 -11.39 -23.00
CA HIS A 273 2.10 -11.83 -22.79
C HIS A 273 1.13 -10.68 -23.13
N PRO A 274 0.10 -10.89 -23.97
CA PRO A 274 -0.78 -9.81 -24.45
C PRO A 274 -1.42 -8.99 -23.34
N GLN A 275 -1.88 -9.65 -22.26
CA GLN A 275 -2.44 -8.95 -21.09
C GLN A 275 -1.40 -8.06 -20.38
N VAL A 276 -0.15 -8.52 -20.26
CA VAL A 276 0.91 -7.77 -19.57
C VAL A 276 1.31 -6.57 -20.40
N ARG A 277 1.45 -6.75 -21.72
CA ARG A 277 1.71 -5.64 -22.66
C ARG A 277 0.63 -4.57 -22.60
N ALA A 278 -0.64 -4.96 -22.73
CA ALA A 278 -1.77 -4.02 -22.68
C ALA A 278 -1.85 -3.29 -21.34
N MET A 279 -1.60 -3.98 -20.22
CA MET A 279 -1.54 -3.37 -18.89
C MET A 279 -0.43 -2.33 -18.80
N ARG A 280 0.79 -2.65 -19.24
CA ARG A 280 1.94 -1.73 -19.20
C ARG A 280 1.78 -0.54 -20.14
N GLU A 281 1.18 -0.75 -21.31
CA GLU A 281 0.81 0.34 -22.24
C GLU A 281 -0.19 1.29 -21.58
N ALA A 282 -1.25 0.77 -20.94
CA ALA A 282 -2.22 1.58 -20.20
C ALA A 282 -1.62 2.29 -18.97
N TYR A 283 -0.59 1.72 -18.35
CA TYR A 283 0.15 2.38 -17.26
C TYR A 283 0.96 3.54 -17.79
N ALA A 284 1.72 3.34 -18.85
CA ALA A 284 2.53 4.40 -19.46
C ALA A 284 1.70 5.61 -19.94
N GLU A 285 0.44 5.41 -20.36
CA GLU A 285 -0.47 6.51 -20.72
C GLU A 285 -0.92 7.36 -19.52
N ARG A 286 -0.87 6.79 -18.31
CA ARG A 286 -1.33 7.41 -17.06
C ARG A 286 -0.18 7.82 -16.13
N ASP A 287 1.02 7.35 -16.43
CA ASP A 287 2.23 7.61 -15.67
C ASP A 287 2.54 9.11 -15.65
N ARG A 288 2.98 9.58 -14.49
CA ARG A 288 3.35 10.97 -14.23
C ARG A 288 4.42 10.99 -13.16
N VAL A 289 5.39 11.88 -13.34
CA VAL A 289 6.43 12.12 -12.34
C VAL A 289 5.82 12.64 -11.03
N THR A 290 5.94 11.85 -9.96
CA THR A 290 5.46 12.20 -8.62
C THR A 290 6.50 12.97 -7.81
N GLU A 291 6.10 13.54 -6.66
CA GLU A 291 7.04 14.13 -5.71
C GLU A 291 7.96 13.10 -5.05
N THR A 292 7.47 11.85 -4.91
CA THR A 292 8.28 10.75 -4.40
C THR A 292 9.36 10.37 -5.43
N GLU A 293 9.03 10.26 -6.71
CA GLU A 293 10.00 9.96 -7.76
C GLU A 293 11.08 11.02 -7.89
N LYS A 294 10.71 12.32 -7.84
CA LYS A 294 11.69 13.42 -7.79
C LYS A 294 12.66 13.25 -6.63
N LEU A 295 12.15 12.92 -5.45
CA LEU A 295 13.00 12.67 -4.30
C LEU A 295 13.92 11.46 -4.52
N ILE A 296 13.41 10.37 -5.09
CA ILE A 296 14.22 9.18 -5.36
C ILE A 296 15.33 9.51 -6.35
N GLU A 297 15.03 10.23 -7.44
CA GLU A 297 16.01 10.69 -8.42
C GLU A 297 17.11 11.53 -7.75
N GLU A 298 16.73 12.52 -6.92
CA GLU A 298 17.69 13.32 -6.16
C GLU A 298 18.60 12.44 -5.26
N MET A 299 18.03 11.43 -4.62
CA MET A 299 18.77 10.53 -3.73
C MET A 299 19.70 9.59 -4.51
N VAL A 300 19.34 9.22 -5.73
CA VAL A 300 20.18 8.46 -6.67
C VAL A 300 21.34 9.32 -7.16
N VAL A 301 21.06 10.54 -7.64
CA VAL A 301 22.08 11.51 -8.10
C VAL A 301 23.07 11.83 -6.97
N ALA A 302 22.59 11.93 -5.73
CA ALA A 302 23.43 12.14 -4.55
C ALA A 302 24.20 10.88 -4.09
N GLY A 303 24.06 9.73 -4.75
CA GLY A 303 24.70 8.47 -4.40
C GLY A 303 24.21 7.86 -3.08
N LYS A 304 23.04 8.30 -2.58
CA LYS A 304 22.45 7.83 -1.30
C LYS A 304 21.55 6.61 -1.49
N LEU A 305 21.01 6.43 -2.69
CA LEU A 305 20.24 5.26 -3.09
C LEU A 305 20.78 4.67 -4.41
N PRO A 306 20.73 3.35 -4.59
CA PRO A 306 20.92 2.76 -5.92
C PRO A 306 19.77 3.18 -6.84
N ASP A 307 20.07 3.34 -8.13
CA ASP A 307 19.07 3.63 -9.17
C ASP A 307 18.01 2.49 -9.26
N PRO A 308 16.71 2.77 -9.09
CA PRO A 308 15.64 1.79 -9.25
C PRO A 308 15.63 1.08 -10.61
N SER A 309 16.09 1.74 -11.68
CA SER A 309 16.03 1.21 -13.06
C SER A 309 16.77 -0.11 -13.21
N GLN A 310 17.83 -0.33 -12.42
CA GLN A 310 18.61 -1.58 -12.41
C GLN A 310 17.83 -2.78 -11.84
N PHE A 311 16.73 -2.53 -11.12
CA PHE A 311 15.89 -3.55 -10.50
C PHE A 311 14.61 -3.85 -11.30
N THR A 312 14.46 -3.24 -12.49
CA THR A 312 13.35 -3.53 -13.39
C THR A 312 13.45 -4.94 -13.97
N ILE A 313 12.31 -5.53 -14.30
CA ILE A 313 12.24 -6.81 -15.01
C ILE A 313 12.90 -6.70 -16.40
N GLU A 314 12.78 -5.56 -17.08
CA GLU A 314 13.46 -5.30 -18.35
C GLU A 314 14.98 -5.35 -18.24
N SER A 315 15.55 -4.73 -17.19
CA SER A 315 16.99 -4.80 -16.93
C SER A 315 17.42 -6.24 -16.67
N VAL A 316 16.68 -6.95 -15.81
CA VAL A 316 16.97 -8.35 -15.46
C VAL A 316 16.94 -9.27 -16.69
N CYS A 317 15.95 -9.12 -17.57
CA CYS A 317 15.79 -9.97 -18.74
C CYS A 317 16.81 -9.66 -19.84
N ARG A 318 17.20 -8.39 -20.00
CA ARG A 318 18.23 -7.97 -20.95
C ARG A 318 19.60 -8.53 -20.57
N GLU A 319 20.01 -8.36 -19.31
CA GLU A 319 21.27 -8.91 -18.79
C GLU A 319 21.38 -10.43 -18.85
N ALA A 320 20.26 -11.16 -18.98
CA ALA A 320 20.26 -12.61 -19.11
C ALA A 320 20.24 -13.09 -20.57
N ALA A 321 19.96 -12.19 -21.52
CA ALA A 321 20.04 -12.44 -22.94
C ALA A 321 21.45 -12.19 -23.50
N ASP A 322 22.24 -11.36 -22.81
CA ASP A 322 23.67 -11.10 -23.05
C ASP A 322 24.58 -12.19 -22.45
#